data_AF-A0A800A6M3-F1
#
_entry.id   AF-A0A800A6M3-F1
#
_cell.length_a   1.000
_cell.length_b   1.000
_cell.length_c   1.000
_cell.angle_alpha   90.00
_cell.angle_beta   90.00
_cell.angle_gamma   90.00
#
_symmetry.space_group_name_H-M   'P 1'
#
loop_
_entity.id
_entity.type
_entity.pdbx_description
1 polymer ?
#
loop_
_entity_poly.entity_id
_entity_poly.type
_entity_poly.pdbx_seq_one_letter_code
_entity_poly.pdbx_strand_id
1 'polypeptide(L)'
;MITVASRLLPRNRALRYALIALAAVLILTLAEVVTGTSELTARGTASAALRLSVPILLAGLGGLYSERAGVVNIGLEGMMIAGTWFAAWGSWLYGPWRGVLLGVVGGAIFGLLHAIATVTFNVDHIVSGV
;
A
#
# COMPACT_ATOMS: atom_id res chain seq x y z
N MET A 1 19.66 -7.34 -17.52
CA MET A 1 20.04 -8.14 -16.32
C MET A 1 18.97 -9.13 -15.83
N ILE A 2 17.83 -9.33 -16.53
CA ILE A 2 16.73 -10.22 -16.11
C ILE A 2 16.89 -11.67 -16.65
N THR A 3 17.79 -11.88 -17.61
CA THR A 3 17.90 -13.13 -18.40
C THR A 3 18.54 -14.30 -17.65
N VAL A 4 19.32 -14.06 -16.58
CA VAL A 4 20.00 -15.16 -15.84
C VAL A 4 19.10 -15.74 -14.74
N ALA A 5 18.40 -14.88 -13.99
CA ALA A 5 17.51 -15.32 -12.91
C ALA A 5 16.32 -16.16 -13.40
N SER A 6 15.84 -15.91 -14.64
CA SER A 6 14.76 -16.70 -15.25
C SER A 6 15.15 -18.12 -15.66
N ARG A 7 16.46 -18.46 -15.66
CA ARG A 7 16.95 -19.83 -15.88
C ARG A 7 17.01 -20.67 -14.60
N LEU A 8 17.17 -20.02 -13.44
CA LEU A 8 17.27 -20.69 -12.14
C LEU A 8 15.90 -20.87 -11.46
N LEU A 9 14.94 -19.98 -11.78
CA LEU A 9 13.61 -20.04 -11.21
C LEU A 9 12.65 -20.87 -12.08
N PRO A 10 11.84 -21.73 -11.46
CA PRO A 10 10.89 -22.58 -12.16
C PRO A 10 9.86 -21.75 -12.93
N ARG A 11 9.53 -22.21 -14.14
CA ARG A 11 8.59 -21.56 -15.06
C ARG A 11 7.15 -21.48 -14.50
N ASN A 12 6.82 -22.30 -13.51
CA ASN A 12 5.53 -22.24 -12.81
C ASN A 12 5.49 -21.00 -11.88
N ARG A 13 4.57 -20.07 -12.17
CA ARG A 13 4.40 -18.83 -11.39
C ARG A 13 4.14 -19.12 -9.91
N ALA A 14 3.31 -20.12 -9.60
CA ALA A 14 3.01 -20.47 -8.21
C ALA A 14 4.26 -20.96 -7.47
N LEU A 15 5.05 -21.83 -8.11
CA LEU A 15 6.27 -22.37 -7.53
C LEU A 15 7.35 -21.28 -7.38
N ARG A 16 7.41 -20.32 -8.31
CA ARG A 16 8.28 -19.15 -8.20
C ARG A 16 7.94 -18.29 -6.98
N TYR A 17 6.67 -17.94 -6.77
CA TYR A 17 6.26 -17.15 -5.61
C TYR A 17 6.44 -17.90 -4.30
N ALA A 18 6.17 -19.22 -4.28
CA ALA A 18 6.42 -20.06 -3.12
C ALA A 18 7.91 -20.10 -2.74
N LEU A 19 8.82 -20.22 -3.72
CA LEU A 19 10.26 -20.18 -3.47
C LEU A 19 10.73 -18.82 -2.95
N ILE A 20 10.18 -17.71 -3.49
CA ILE A 20 10.49 -16.36 -3.01
C ILE A 20 10.03 -16.18 -1.57
N ALA A 21 8.82 -16.61 -1.24
CA ALA A 21 8.29 -16.53 0.13
C ALA A 21 9.12 -17.37 1.11
N LEU A 22 9.49 -18.60 0.73
CA LEU A 22 10.34 -19.47 1.54
C LEU A 22 11.73 -18.84 1.77
N ALA A 23 12.35 -18.31 0.73
CA ALA A 23 13.64 -17.63 0.83
C ALA A 23 13.56 -16.41 1.75
N ALA A 24 12.49 -15.61 1.66
CA ALA A 24 12.28 -14.47 2.54
C ALA A 24 12.14 -14.90 4.02
N VAL A 25 11.36 -15.94 4.31
CA VAL A 25 11.23 -16.48 5.68
C VAL A 25 12.56 -17.03 6.20
N LEU A 26 13.32 -17.74 5.37
CA LEU A 26 14.66 -18.24 5.72
C LEU A 26 15.62 -17.09 6.05
N ILE A 27 15.62 -16.02 5.25
CA ILE A 27 16.44 -14.83 5.50
C ILE A 27 16.05 -14.18 6.83
N LEU A 28 14.75 -14.01 7.09
CA LEU A 28 14.26 -13.46 8.37
C LEU A 28 14.67 -14.35 9.55
N THR A 29 14.58 -15.67 9.40
CA THR A 29 14.97 -16.64 10.44
C THR A 29 16.48 -16.60 10.69
N LEU A 30 17.30 -16.51 9.64
CA LEU A 30 18.75 -16.38 9.79
C LEU A 30 19.13 -15.04 10.44
N ALA A 31 18.48 -13.95 10.04
CA ALA A 31 18.68 -12.64 10.66
C ALA A 31 18.29 -12.66 12.15
N GLU A 32 17.22 -13.36 12.49
CA GLU A 32 16.79 -13.58 13.87
C GLU A 32 17.85 -14.32 14.69
N VAL A 33 18.41 -15.41 14.13
CA VAL A 33 19.50 -16.17 14.76
C VAL A 33 20.76 -15.33 14.97
N VAL A 34 21.14 -14.49 13.99
CA VAL A 34 22.34 -13.64 14.08
C VAL A 34 22.15 -12.48 15.07
N THR A 35 20.94 -11.93 15.15
CA THR A 35 20.64 -10.78 16.03
C THR A 35 20.26 -11.18 17.45
N GLY A 36 19.90 -12.45 17.68
CA GLY A 36 19.42 -12.94 18.98
C GLY A 36 18.05 -12.38 19.38
N THR A 37 17.31 -11.79 18.44
CA THR A 37 15.93 -11.33 18.66
C THR A 37 14.95 -12.49 18.47
N SER A 38 13.70 -12.35 18.92
CA SER A 38 12.64 -13.33 18.63
C SER A 38 11.40 -12.70 17.97
N GLU A 39 11.57 -11.45 17.49
CA GLU A 39 10.45 -10.61 17.04
C GLU A 39 10.23 -10.68 15.52
N LEU A 40 11.23 -11.04 14.72
CA LEU A 40 11.18 -10.96 13.26
C LEU A 40 10.23 -12.01 12.66
N THR A 41 10.21 -13.21 13.24
CA THR A 41 9.31 -14.32 12.85
C THR A 41 8.18 -14.55 13.85
N ALA A 42 8.06 -13.69 14.88
CA ALA A 42 6.99 -13.77 15.86
C ALA A 42 5.61 -13.72 15.22
N ARG A 43 4.66 -14.47 15.81
CA ARG A 43 3.25 -14.48 15.38
C ARG A 43 2.63 -13.08 15.39
N GLY A 44 2.99 -12.25 16.37
CA GLY A 44 2.54 -10.86 16.49
C GLY A 44 2.95 -10.03 15.28
N THR A 45 4.25 -9.97 15.00
CA THR A 45 4.84 -9.25 13.86
C THR A 45 4.27 -9.73 12.53
N ALA A 46 4.21 -11.05 12.31
CA ALA A 46 3.63 -11.61 11.09
C ALA A 46 2.16 -11.22 10.91
N SER A 47 1.36 -11.26 11.98
CA SER A 47 -0.06 -10.88 11.93
C SER A 47 -0.25 -9.38 11.67
N ALA A 48 0.58 -8.53 12.28
CA ALA A 48 0.56 -7.09 12.08
C ALA A 48 0.98 -6.72 10.66
N ALA A 49 2.06 -7.32 10.15
CA ALA A 49 2.53 -7.12 8.78
C ALA A 49 1.44 -7.46 7.76
N LEU A 50 0.75 -8.59 7.93
CA LEU A 50 -0.37 -8.96 7.06
C LEU A 50 -1.52 -7.95 7.14
N ARG A 51 -1.96 -7.57 8.34
CA ARG A 51 -3.09 -6.64 8.52
C ARG A 51 -2.79 -5.25 7.97
N LEU A 52 -1.57 -4.74 8.15
CA LEU A 52 -1.15 -3.43 7.65
C LEU A 52 -0.84 -3.45 6.14
N SER A 53 -0.43 -4.60 5.59
CA SER A 53 -0.19 -4.71 4.15
C SER A 53 -1.45 -4.56 3.30
N VAL A 54 -2.60 -5.03 3.77
CA VAL A 54 -3.88 -4.98 3.03
C VAL A 54 -4.27 -3.54 2.64
N PRO A 55 -4.38 -2.56 3.55
CA PRO A 55 -4.74 -1.20 3.17
C PRO A 55 -3.69 -0.56 2.26
N ILE A 56 -2.40 -0.86 2.44
CA ILE A 56 -1.32 -0.35 1.57
C ILE A 56 -1.45 -0.94 0.16
N LEU A 57 -1.76 -2.23 0.02
CA LEU A 57 -2.00 -2.86 -1.28
C LEU A 57 -3.24 -2.27 -1.98
N LEU A 58 -4.31 -1.99 -1.23
CA LEU A 58 -5.49 -1.31 -1.76
C LEU A 58 -5.16 0.10 -2.23
N ALA A 59 -4.35 0.84 -1.49
CA ALA A 59 -3.86 2.15 -1.92
C ALA A 59 -2.98 2.05 -3.18
N GLY A 60 -2.09 1.06 -3.25
CA GLY A 60 -1.26 0.78 -4.42
C GLY A 60 -2.08 0.41 -5.66
N LEU A 61 -3.20 -0.31 -5.51
CA LEU A 61 -4.16 -0.53 -6.59
C LEU A 61 -4.76 0.81 -7.07
N GLY A 62 -5.12 1.70 -6.16
CA GLY A 62 -5.55 3.07 -6.49
C GLY A 62 -4.50 3.85 -7.29
N GLY A 63 -3.23 3.77 -6.87
CA GLY A 63 -2.10 4.35 -7.60
C GLY A 63 -1.95 3.79 -9.01
N LEU A 64 -2.05 2.47 -9.18
CA LEU A 64 -2.06 1.79 -10.49
C LEU A 64 -3.18 2.30 -11.40
N TYR A 65 -4.37 2.56 -10.86
CA TYR A 65 -5.46 3.18 -11.63
C TYR A 65 -5.13 4.61 -12.03
N SER A 66 -4.56 5.40 -11.13
CA SER A 66 -4.14 6.78 -11.40
C SER A 66 -3.08 6.85 -12.52
N GLU A 67 -2.05 6.00 -12.45
CA GLU A 67 -1.00 5.92 -13.48
C GLU A 67 -1.58 5.54 -14.85
N ARG A 68 -2.55 4.61 -14.89
CA ARG A 68 -3.25 4.26 -16.15
C ARG A 68 -4.06 5.42 -16.72
N ALA A 69 -4.52 6.35 -15.89
CA ALA A 69 -5.19 7.56 -16.31
C ALA A 69 -4.21 8.68 -16.71
N GLY A 70 -2.89 8.43 -16.66
CA GLY A 70 -1.86 9.42 -16.99
C GLY A 70 -1.52 10.39 -15.85
N VAL A 71 -2.09 10.19 -14.66
CA VAL A 71 -1.84 11.03 -13.49
C VAL A 71 -1.03 10.24 -12.48
N VAL A 72 0.24 10.60 -12.31
CA VAL A 72 1.08 10.02 -11.25
C VAL A 72 0.60 10.58 -9.92
N ASN A 73 0.36 9.70 -8.95
CA ASN A 73 -0.15 10.09 -7.63
C ASN A 73 0.83 9.71 -6.53
N ILE A 74 1.70 10.66 -6.18
CA ILE A 74 2.65 10.52 -5.07
C ILE A 74 2.00 10.84 -3.71
N GLY A 75 0.89 11.59 -3.72
CA GLY A 75 0.16 12.02 -2.51
C GLY A 75 -0.82 11.01 -1.93
N LEU A 76 -0.69 9.72 -2.24
CA LEU A 76 -1.56 8.66 -1.74
C LEU A 76 -1.57 8.60 -0.21
N GLU A 77 -0.44 8.88 0.45
CA GLU A 77 -0.35 8.93 1.90
C GLU A 77 -1.27 10.01 2.49
N GLY A 78 -1.25 11.22 1.92
CA GLY A 78 -2.14 12.32 2.32
C GLY A 78 -3.61 11.97 2.10
N MET A 79 -3.94 11.32 0.98
CA MET A 79 -5.33 10.88 0.70
C MET A 79 -5.79 9.78 1.67
N MET A 80 -4.91 8.86 2.07
CA MET A 80 -5.19 7.88 3.11
C MET A 80 -5.43 8.53 4.47
N ILE A 81 -4.59 9.50 4.84
CA ILE A 81 -4.76 10.26 6.11
C ILE A 81 -6.08 11.03 6.09
N ALA A 82 -6.42 11.72 5.00
CA ALA A 82 -7.71 12.38 4.86
C ALA A 82 -8.86 11.38 5.03
N GLY A 83 -8.82 10.25 4.30
CA GLY A 83 -9.85 9.21 4.41
C GLY A 83 -10.02 8.66 5.83
N THR A 84 -8.92 8.41 6.55
CA THR A 84 -8.98 7.93 7.94
C THR A 84 -9.55 8.98 8.90
N TRP A 85 -9.20 10.26 8.71
CA TRP A 85 -9.77 11.36 9.50
C TRP A 85 -11.28 11.49 9.31
N PHE A 86 -11.75 11.53 8.05
CA PHE A 86 -13.19 11.61 7.76
C PHE A 86 -13.94 10.34 8.22
N ALA A 87 -13.29 9.18 8.16
CA ALA A 87 -13.88 7.94 8.67
C ALA A 87 -14.05 7.97 10.19
N ALA A 88 -13.05 8.45 10.93
CA ALA A 88 -13.11 8.59 12.38
C ALA A 88 -14.18 9.61 12.79
N TRP A 89 -14.16 10.80 12.17
CA TRP A 89 -15.16 11.85 12.38
C TRP A 89 -16.58 11.35 12.12
N GLY A 90 -16.79 10.70 10.97
CA GLY A 90 -18.08 10.18 10.56
C GLY A 90 -18.56 9.02 11.45
N SER A 91 -17.65 8.16 11.91
CA SER A 91 -17.97 7.07 12.83
C SER A 91 -18.43 7.61 14.18
N TRP A 92 -17.76 8.65 14.67
CA TRP A 92 -18.06 9.28 15.95
C TRP A 92 -19.46 9.91 15.97
N LEU A 93 -19.85 10.62 14.91
CA LEU A 93 -21.14 11.31 14.84
C LEU A 93 -22.29 10.41 14.38
N TYR A 94 -22.05 9.54 13.40
CA TYR A 94 -23.12 8.90 12.64
C TYR A 94 -23.10 7.37 12.70
N GLY A 95 -22.13 6.79 13.40
CA GLY A 95 -21.93 5.35 13.53
C GLY A 95 -20.98 4.76 12.47
N PRO A 96 -20.51 3.53 12.67
CA PRO A 96 -19.33 2.98 12.00
C PRO A 96 -19.47 2.90 10.47
N TRP A 97 -20.63 2.47 9.97
CA TRP A 97 -20.85 2.31 8.52
C TRP A 97 -20.92 3.63 7.77
N ARG A 98 -21.52 4.66 8.38
CA ARG A 98 -21.55 6.02 7.81
C ARG A 98 -20.18 6.67 7.89
N GLY A 99 -19.40 6.35 8.93
CA GLY A 99 -17.99 6.66 9.01
C GLY A 99 -17.21 6.10 7.82
N VAL A 100 -17.33 4.81 7.53
CA VAL A 100 -16.67 4.21 6.34
C VAL A 100 -17.02 4.97 5.06
N LEU A 101 -18.30 5.27 4.84
CA LEU A 101 -18.73 6.05 3.67
C LEU A 101 -18.09 7.45 3.65
N LEU A 102 -18.07 8.15 4.78
CA LEU A 102 -17.44 9.47 4.88
C LEU A 102 -15.93 9.42 4.66
N GLY A 103 -15.26 8.34 5.08
CA GLY A 103 -13.84 8.11 4.78
C GLY A 103 -13.57 7.96 3.28
N VAL A 104 -14.42 7.20 2.57
CA VAL A 104 -14.35 7.07 1.10
C VAL A 104 -14.52 8.43 0.43
N VAL A 105 -15.53 9.21 0.86
CA VAL A 105 -15.77 10.56 0.34
C VAL A 105 -14.60 11.49 0.65
N GLY A 106 -14.05 11.43 1.86
CA GLY A 106 -12.90 12.23 2.29
C GLY A 106 -11.65 11.99 1.43
N GLY A 107 -11.30 10.71 1.22
CA GLY A 107 -10.19 10.36 0.32
C GLY A 107 -10.46 10.79 -1.13
N ALA A 108 -11.70 10.62 -1.62
CA ALA A 108 -12.09 11.03 -2.96
C ALA A 108 -12.02 12.55 -3.17
N ILE A 109 -12.36 13.36 -2.17
CA ILE A 109 -12.23 14.83 -2.23
C ILE A 109 -10.77 15.22 -2.42
N PHE A 110 -9.84 14.62 -1.65
CA PHE A 110 -8.42 14.93 -1.81
C PHE A 110 -7.85 14.41 -3.13
N GLY A 111 -8.30 13.24 -3.60
CA GLY A 111 -8.00 12.76 -4.95
C GLY A 111 -8.49 13.71 -6.04
N LEU A 112 -9.68 14.28 -5.88
CA LEU A 112 -10.23 15.27 -6.80
C LEU A 112 -9.44 16.58 -6.78
N LEU A 113 -9.00 17.04 -5.61
CA LEU A 113 -8.14 18.23 -5.51
C LEU A 113 -6.81 18.03 -6.25
N HIS A 114 -6.17 16.86 -6.06
CA HIS A 114 -4.96 16.49 -6.82
C HIS A 114 -5.23 16.46 -8.33
N ALA A 115 -6.33 15.84 -8.75
CA ALA A 115 -6.72 15.80 -10.16
C ALA A 115 -6.98 17.20 -10.74
N ILE A 116 -7.62 18.11 -10.00
CA ILE A 116 -7.85 19.49 -10.44
C ILE A 116 -6.50 20.22 -10.60
N ALA A 117 -5.60 20.11 -9.61
CA ALA A 117 -4.28 20.75 -9.69
C ALA A 117 -3.48 20.25 -10.90
N THR A 118 -3.47 18.94 -11.13
CA THR A 118 -2.66 18.31 -12.17
C THR A 118 -3.29 18.41 -13.56
N VAL A 119 -4.58 18.10 -13.70
CA VAL A 119 -5.27 18.04 -15.00
C VAL A 119 -5.72 19.42 -15.47
N THR A 120 -6.26 20.26 -14.58
CA THR A 120 -6.79 21.58 -14.97
C THR A 120 -5.69 22.63 -14.99
N PHE A 121 -4.82 22.63 -13.97
CA PHE A 121 -3.82 23.68 -13.80
C PHE A 121 -2.41 23.27 -14.26
N ASN A 122 -2.21 22.04 -14.75
CA ASN A 122 -0.91 21.51 -15.18
C ASN A 122 0.18 21.67 -14.10
N VAL A 123 -0.20 21.55 -12.83
CA VAL A 123 0.78 21.51 -11.73
C VAL A 123 1.55 20.20 -11.80
N ASP A 124 2.84 20.26 -11.49
CA ASP A 124 3.67 19.07 -11.38
C ASP A 124 3.08 18.05 -10.39
N HIS A 125 3.05 16.78 -10.80
CA HIS A 125 2.41 15.70 -10.04
C HIS A 125 3.13 15.38 -8.72
N ILE A 126 4.43 15.67 -8.62
CA ILE A 126 5.19 15.51 -7.38
C ILE A 126 4.86 16.66 -6.45
N VAL A 127 4.86 17.90 -6.95
CA VAL A 127 4.60 19.10 -6.11
C VAL A 127 3.17 19.12 -5.56
N SER A 128 2.18 18.71 -6.36
CA SER A 128 0.79 18.61 -5.91
C SER A 128 0.53 17.43 -4.97
N GLY A 129 1.37 16.40 -5.03
CA GLY A 129 1.25 15.20 -4.21
C GLY A 129 1.95 15.27 -2.85
N VAL A 130 2.88 16.20 -2.64
CA VAL A 130 3.58 16.42 -1.36
C VAL A 130 2.79 17.40 -0.49
#